data_AF-A0A3M1TXH8-F1
#
_entry.id   AF-A0A3M1TXH8-F1
#
_cell.length_a   1.000
_cell.length_b   1.000
_cell.length_c   1.000
_cell.angle_alpha   90.00
_cell.angle_beta   90.00
_cell.angle_gamma   90.00
#
_symmetry.space_group_name_H-M   'P 1'
#
loop_
_entity.id
_entity.type
_entity.pdbx_description
1 polymer ?
#
loop_
_entity_poly.entity_id
_entity_poly.type
_entity_poly.pdbx_seq_one_letter_code
_entity_poly.pdbx_strand_id
1 'polypeptide(L)' 'CLQFFGGYGYMKEYPVSRAFVDARVQRIYAGTNEIMKVIIAKQMGL' A
#
# COMPACT_ATOMS: atom_id res chain seq x y z
N CYS A 1 -1.91 11.93 0.85
CA CYS A 1 -3.25 12.17 1.42
C CYS A 1 -3.18 12.41 2.92
N LEU A 2 -2.77 11.44 3.74
CA LEU A 2 -2.69 11.60 5.21
C LEU A 2 -1.92 12.86 5.67
N GLN A 3 -0.79 13.17 5.03
CA GLN A 3 0.04 14.35 5.32
C GLN A 3 -0.70 15.68 5.19
N PHE A 4 -1.63 15.81 4.24
CA PHE A 4 -2.41 17.04 4.04
C PHE A 4 -3.52 17.21 5.09
N PHE A 5 -3.98 16.11 5.71
CA PHE A 5 -4.98 16.14 6.78
C PHE A 5 -4.36 16.33 8.17
N GLY A 6 -3.03 16.39 8.29
CA GLY A 6 -2.32 16.60 9.55
C GLY A 6 -2.76 15.63 10.66
N GLY A 7 -2.97 16.14 11.88
CA GLY A 7 -3.42 15.34 13.02
C GLY A 7 -4.77 14.65 12.81
N TYR A 8 -5.68 15.25 12.05
CA TYR A 8 -6.98 14.64 11.70
C TYR A 8 -6.81 13.39 10.84
N GLY A 9 -5.73 13.31 10.06
CA GLY A 9 -5.40 12.13 9.26
C GLY A 9 -5.05 10.90 10.09
N TYR A 10 -4.64 11.07 11.35
CA TYR A 10 -4.29 9.99 12.28
C TYR A 10 -5.46 9.57 13.19
N MET A 11 -6.57 10.30 13.16
CA MET A 11 -7.75 10.05 13.97
C MET A 11 -8.62 8.96 13.35
N LYS A 12 -9.02 7.97 14.16
CA LYS A 12 -9.78 6.80 13.68
C LYS A 12 -11.23 7.15 13.30
N GLU A 13 -11.74 8.31 13.71
CA GLU A 13 -13.06 8.78 13.31
C GLU A 13 -13.13 9.16 11.82
N TYR A 14 -12.00 9.50 11.19
CA TYR A 14 -11.99 9.94 9.80
C TYR A 14 -11.66 8.79 8.83
N PRO A 15 -12.37 8.67 7.69
CA PRO A 15 -12.19 7.57 6.74
C PRO A 15 -10.80 7.54 6.10
N VAL A 16 -10.08 8.67 6.11
CA VAL A 16 -8.71 8.76 5.54
C VAL A 16 -7.70 7.89 6.29
N SER A 17 -7.85 7.76 7.62
CA SER A 17 -6.93 6.93 8.42
C SER A 17 -7.13 5.45 8.10
N ARG A 18 -8.40 5.02 7.97
CA ARG A 18 -8.76 3.66 7.54
C ARG A 18 -8.28 3.36 6.13
N ALA A 19 -8.54 4.24 5.17
CA ALA A 19 -8.09 4.07 3.80
C ALA A 19 -6.56 3.94 3.69
N PHE A 20 -5.79 4.65 4.53
CA PHE A 20 -4.34 4.52 4.58
C PHE A 20 -3.88 3.16 5.11
N VAL A 21 -4.55 2.64 6.16
CA VAL A 21 -4.27 1.30 6.70
C VAL A 21 -4.62 0.22 5.68
N ASP A 22 -5.80 0.31 5.06
CA ASP A 22 -6.26 -0.65 4.06
C ASP A 22 -5.33 -0.63 2.83
N ALA A 23 -4.81 0.51 2.41
CA ALA A 23 -3.85 0.58 1.29
C ALA A 23 -2.53 -0.15 1.58
N ARG A 24 -2.14 -0.37 2.85
CA ARG A 24 -0.89 -1.07 3.17
C ARG A 24 -0.94 -2.55 2.85
N VAL A 25 -2.12 -3.17 2.97
CA VAL A 25 -2.28 -4.62 2.77
C VAL A 25 -2.16 -5.03 1.30
N GLN A 26 -2.41 -4.10 0.37
CA GLN A 26 -2.29 -4.31 -1.06
C GLN A 26 -0.89 -4.78 -1.50
N ARG A 27 0.14 -4.52 -0.70
CA ARG A 27 1.53 -4.93 -1.00
C ARG A 27 1.82 -6.39 -0.68
N ILE A 28 0.88 -7.08 -0.05
CA ILE A 28 1.02 -8.46 0.45
C ILE A 28 0.01 -9.37 -0.25
N TYR A 29 -1.23 -8.90 -0.40
CA TYR A 29 -2.26 -9.67 -1.09
C TYR A 29 -1.93 -9.90 -2.56
N ALA A 30 -2.30 -11.08 -3.06
CA ALA A 30 -2.04 -11.53 -4.43
C ALA A 30 -0.55 -11.61 -4.84
N GLY A 31 0.36 -11.66 -3.87
CA GLY A 31 1.80 -11.75 -4.08
C GLY A 31 2.49 -10.48 -3.58
N THR A 32 3.59 -10.65 -2.83
CA THR A 32 4.31 -9.48 -2.32
C THR A 32 4.96 -8.71 -3.47
N ASN A 33 5.19 -7.41 -3.28
CA ASN A 33 5.84 -6.56 -4.28
C ASN A 33 7.18 -7.13 -4.78
N GLU A 34 7.92 -7.82 -3.92
CA GLU A 34 9.19 -8.47 -4.24
C GLU A 34 8.98 -9.66 -5.19
N ILE A 35 7.99 -10.51 -4.93
CA ILE A 35 7.65 -11.63 -5.82
C ILE A 35 7.16 -11.12 -7.17
N MET A 36 6.34 -10.07 -7.18
CA MET A 36 5.88 -9.45 -8.43
C MET A 36 7.05 -8.92 -9.26
N LYS A 37 8.05 -8.29 -8.62
CA LYS A 37 9.28 -7.84 -9.30
C LYS A 37 10.10 -9.02 -9.84
N VAL A 38 10.19 -10.13 -9.11
CA VAL A 38 10.88 -11.35 -9.59
C VAL A 38 10.17 -11.95 -10.80
N ILE A 39 8.83 -11.98 -10.80
CA ILE A 39 8.04 -12.47 -11.95
C ILE A 39 8.30 -11.59 -13.18
N ILE A 40 8.28 -10.27 -13.02
CA ILE A 40 8.57 -9.32 -14.10
C ILE A 40 10.01 -9.51 -14.61
N ALA A 41 11.00 -9.64 -13.73
CA ALA A 41 12.39 -9.87 -14.12
C ALA A 41 12.55 -11.16 -14.94
N LYS A 42 11.92 -12.26 -14.50
CA LYS A 42 11.89 -13.52 -15.25
C LYS A 42 11.20 -13.38 -16.62
N GLN A 43 10.12 -12.59 -16.71
CA GLN A 43 9.45 -12.32 -17.99
C GLN A 43 10.31 -11.48 -18.94
N MET A 44 11.18 -10.62 -18.41
CA MET A 44 12.11 -9.80 -19.19
C MET A 44 13.38 -10.57 -19.60
N GLY A 45 13.53 -11.83 -19.19
CA GLY A 45 14.71 -12.65 -19.51
C GLY A 45 15.98 -12.27 -18.74
N LEU A 46 15.83 -11.57 -17.61
CA LEU A 46 16.89 -11.23 -16.66
C LEU A 46 17.11 -12.36 -15.64
#